data_AF-A0A662FCD8-F1
#
_entry.id   AF-A0A662FCD8-F1
#
_cell.length_a   1.000
_cell.length_b   1.000
_cell.length_c   1.000
_cell.angle_alpha   90.00
_cell.angle_beta   90.00
_cell.angle_gamma   90.00
#
_symmetry.space_group_name_H-M   'P 1'
#
loop_
_entity.id
_entity.type
_entity.pdbx_description
1 polymer ?
#
loop_
_entity_poly.entity_id
_entity_poly.type
_entity_poly.pdbx_seq_one_letter_code
_entity_poly.pdbx_strand_id
1 'polypeptide(L)'
;MGLKLGNMLPRRDISFSELKGKTLAVDTYVHLYEFLTTLPKLTDKRGRITSHLNGLFFRTTRLMLEGIKLCFVFDGFFPSVGVHYKRFYRSAKPRITKTVTKYVVDSSKRLLRLLGLPVVQAPSEAEAQAAFMCSKGDVWAVASKDLDAIMFCAKRLVQNLTFSKKRKLPSGGFVWYGPYLYEWKVIRKSLGLDKKKFIAVCILSGTDFNPNGVPGIGPRKALMLVKRYGLGAFSHVKWPFAFHWKDLFYLIENIPVTKNYRLKWGKVKRNAIIRFLCDEHDFDEERVESTLEKLENVCV
;
A
#
# COMPACT_ATOMS: atom_id res chain seq x y z
N MET A 1 -1.53 8.68 -7.23
CA MET A 1 -0.48 9.68 -7.50
C MET A 1 -0.23 10.26 -6.11
N GLY A 2 0.48 9.54 -5.24
CA GLY A 2 0.40 9.75 -3.79
C GLY A 2 1.06 11.03 -3.26
N LEU A 3 1.12 11.13 -1.93
CA LEU A 3 1.71 12.28 -1.24
C LEU A 3 3.14 12.59 -1.70
N LYS A 4 3.36 13.83 -2.15
CA LYS A 4 4.65 14.33 -2.64
C LYS A 4 5.60 14.75 -1.50
N LEU A 5 5.61 14.02 -0.39
CA LEU A 5 6.39 14.37 0.81
C LEU A 5 7.72 13.62 0.93
N GLY A 6 7.97 12.61 0.09
CA GLY A 6 9.05 11.62 0.30
C GLY A 6 10.43 12.21 0.63
N ASN A 7 10.88 13.25 -0.08
CA ASN A 7 12.20 13.86 0.13
C ASN A 7 12.31 14.68 1.44
N MET A 8 11.18 14.96 2.10
CA MET A 8 11.14 15.71 3.36
C MET A 8 10.97 14.81 4.58
N LEU A 9 10.50 13.58 4.40
CA LEU A 9 10.25 12.68 5.53
C LEU A 9 11.51 11.88 5.84
N PRO A 10 11.97 11.89 7.11
CA PRO A 10 13.07 11.02 7.50
C PRO A 10 12.67 9.55 7.30
N ARG A 11 13.56 8.79 6.69
CA ARG A 11 13.49 7.34 6.50
C ARG A 11 14.84 6.73 6.81
N ARG A 12 14.85 5.47 7.23
CA ARG A 12 16.09 4.69 7.36
C ARG A 12 16.05 3.48 6.46
N ASP A 13 17.18 3.16 5.84
CA ASP A 13 17.33 1.89 5.14
C ASP A 13 17.30 0.75 6.15
N ILE A 14 16.67 -0.36 5.77
CA ILE A 14 16.56 -1.56 6.58
C ILE A 14 16.90 -2.79 5.73
N SER A 15 17.22 -3.87 6.42
CA SER A 15 17.47 -5.18 5.81
C SER A 15 16.24 -6.09 5.92
N PHE A 16 16.16 -7.13 5.08
CA PHE A 16 15.10 -8.14 5.20
C PHE A 16 15.18 -8.91 6.52
N SER A 17 16.38 -9.08 7.10
CA SER A 17 16.55 -9.73 8.40
C SER A 17 15.88 -8.97 9.54
N GLU A 18 15.83 -7.63 9.49
CA GLU A 18 15.06 -6.81 10.46
C GLU A 18 13.55 -7.02 10.37
N LEU A 19 13.06 -7.48 9.21
CA LEU A 19 11.65 -7.77 8.97
C LEU A 19 11.27 -9.22 9.33
N LYS A 20 12.25 -10.09 9.62
CA LYS A 20 12.00 -11.48 10.00
C LYS A 20 11.10 -11.55 11.24
N GLY A 21 10.03 -12.33 11.13
CA GLY A 21 9.01 -12.49 12.17
C GLY A 21 8.06 -11.30 12.32
N LYS A 22 8.26 -10.18 11.60
CA LYS A 22 7.36 -9.03 11.65
C LYS A 22 6.12 -9.27 10.79
N THR A 23 5.00 -8.72 11.27
CA THR A 23 3.74 -8.76 10.53
C THR A 23 3.56 -7.50 9.70
N LEU A 24 3.35 -7.63 8.38
CA LEU A 24 3.12 -6.49 7.48
C LEU A 24 1.72 -6.54 6.86
N ALA A 25 1.00 -5.41 6.92
CA ALA A 25 -0.24 -5.22 6.16
C ALA A 25 0.07 -4.62 4.79
N VAL A 26 -0.19 -5.38 3.73
CA VAL A 26 0.10 -5.01 2.35
C VAL A 26 -1.09 -4.29 1.74
N ASP A 27 -0.87 -3.08 1.22
CA ASP A 27 -1.85 -2.43 0.33
C ASP A 27 -1.87 -3.15 -1.01
N THR A 28 -2.94 -3.90 -1.25
CA THR A 28 -2.97 -4.87 -2.35
C THR A 28 -3.23 -4.22 -3.70
N TYR A 29 -4.05 -3.17 -3.78
CA TYR A 29 -4.54 -2.65 -5.06
C TYR A 29 -3.40 -2.03 -5.89
N VAL A 30 -2.50 -1.31 -5.22
CA VAL A 30 -1.30 -0.72 -5.83
C VAL A 30 -0.38 -1.81 -6.39
N HIS A 31 -0.19 -2.92 -5.68
CA HIS A 31 0.63 -4.03 -6.16
C HIS A 31 -0.01 -4.75 -7.36
N LEU A 32 -1.33 -4.97 -7.35
CA LEU A 32 -2.02 -5.57 -8.49
C LEU A 32 -1.88 -4.70 -9.74
N TYR A 33 -2.09 -3.39 -9.60
CA TYR A 33 -1.90 -2.45 -10.70
C TYR A 33 -0.46 -2.46 -11.22
N GLU A 34 0.53 -2.46 -10.33
CA GLU A 34 1.95 -2.58 -10.70
C GLU A 34 2.22 -3.87 -11.48
N PHE A 35 1.71 -5.03 -11.03
CA PHE A 35 1.90 -6.28 -11.74
C PHE A 35 1.32 -6.25 -13.15
N LEU A 36 0.16 -5.63 -13.33
CA LEU A 36 -0.51 -5.54 -14.63
C LEU A 36 0.15 -4.55 -15.58
N THR A 37 0.89 -3.57 -15.07
CA THR A 37 1.48 -2.48 -15.87
C THR A 37 2.99 -2.63 -16.09
N THR A 38 3.70 -3.32 -15.20
CA THR A 38 5.17 -3.43 -15.23
C THR A 38 5.69 -4.81 -15.60
N LEU A 39 4.92 -5.87 -15.35
CA LEU A 39 5.29 -7.21 -15.80
C LEU A 39 4.87 -7.40 -17.26
N PRO A 40 5.50 -8.35 -17.99
CA PRO A 40 4.98 -8.78 -19.27
C PRO A 40 3.50 -9.13 -19.17
N LYS A 41 2.75 -8.82 -20.23
CA LYS A 41 1.34 -9.17 -20.31
C LYS A 41 1.24 -10.69 -20.52
N LEU A 42 1.00 -11.41 -19.44
CA LEU A 42 0.84 -12.86 -19.41
C LEU A 42 -0.65 -13.18 -19.50
N THR A 43 -0.98 -14.20 -20.26
CA THR A 43 -2.35 -14.72 -20.39
C THR A 43 -2.34 -16.24 -20.35
N ASP A 44 -3.42 -16.83 -19.86
CA ASP A 44 -3.67 -18.26 -20.02
C ASP A 44 -4.22 -18.59 -21.42
N LYS A 45 -4.43 -19.87 -21.73
CA LYS A 45 -4.95 -20.32 -23.04
C LYS A 45 -6.35 -19.79 -23.35
N ARG A 46 -7.10 -19.34 -22.34
CA ARG A 46 -8.44 -18.73 -22.49
C ARG A 46 -8.36 -17.21 -22.69
N GLY A 47 -7.17 -16.65 -22.78
CA GLY A 47 -6.95 -15.20 -22.95
C GLY A 47 -7.17 -14.38 -21.68
N ARG A 48 -7.34 -15.01 -20.51
CA ARG A 48 -7.45 -14.27 -19.24
C ARG A 48 -6.07 -13.80 -18.82
N ILE A 49 -5.97 -12.55 -18.37
CA ILE A 49 -4.70 -12.00 -17.86
C ILE A 49 -4.26 -12.74 -16.58
N THR A 50 -2.97 -13.05 -16.47
CA THR A 50 -2.38 -13.79 -15.33
C THR A 50 -1.17 -13.09 -14.71
N SER A 51 -0.74 -11.93 -15.24
CA SER A 51 0.40 -11.16 -14.73
C SER A 51 0.28 -10.84 -13.23
N HIS A 52 -0.92 -10.57 -12.74
CA HIS A 52 -1.19 -10.32 -11.32
C HIS A 52 -1.00 -11.57 -10.46
N LEU A 53 -1.43 -12.75 -10.93
CA LEU A 53 -1.20 -14.02 -10.21
C LEU A 53 0.28 -14.36 -10.17
N ASN A 54 0.99 -14.17 -11.28
CA ASN A 54 2.44 -14.41 -11.35
C ASN A 54 3.20 -13.48 -10.40
N GLY A 55 2.94 -12.18 -10.48
CA GLY A 55 3.56 -11.21 -9.59
C GLY A 55 3.24 -11.49 -8.12
N LEU A 56 1.97 -11.78 -7.82
CA LEU A 56 1.51 -12.03 -6.45
C LEU A 56 2.10 -13.31 -5.88
N PHE A 57 2.10 -14.43 -6.62
CA PHE A 57 2.66 -15.69 -6.16
C PHE A 57 4.15 -15.52 -5.84
N PHE A 58 4.98 -15.20 -6.85
CA PHE A 58 6.43 -15.20 -6.68
C PHE A 58 6.95 -14.10 -5.76
N ARG A 59 6.32 -12.91 -5.70
CA ARG A 59 6.76 -11.88 -4.74
C ARG A 59 6.34 -12.23 -3.31
N THR A 60 5.14 -12.79 -3.12
CA THR A 60 4.63 -13.13 -1.78
C THR A 60 5.41 -14.30 -1.19
N THR A 61 5.60 -15.39 -1.94
CA THR A 61 6.36 -16.55 -1.45
C THR A 61 7.79 -16.15 -1.09
N ARG A 62 8.42 -15.28 -1.87
CA ARG A 62 9.77 -14.79 -1.57
C ARG A 62 9.84 -13.99 -0.27
N LEU A 63 8.87 -13.14 0.02
CA LEU A 63 8.79 -12.43 1.30
C LEU A 63 8.50 -13.38 2.48
N MET A 64 7.69 -14.41 2.25
CA MET A 64 7.44 -15.45 3.26
C MET A 64 8.73 -16.24 3.59
N LEU A 65 9.58 -16.52 2.60
CA LEU A 65 10.89 -17.17 2.78
C LEU A 65 11.85 -16.34 3.66
N GLU A 66 11.72 -15.00 3.66
CA GLU A 66 12.44 -14.12 4.58
C GLU A 66 11.86 -14.14 6.01
N GLY A 67 10.84 -14.97 6.26
CA GLY A 67 10.15 -15.08 7.54
C GLY A 67 9.20 -13.93 7.84
N ILE A 68 8.79 -13.16 6.83
CA ILE A 68 7.85 -12.04 6.99
C ILE A 68 6.42 -12.57 7.00
N LYS A 69 5.62 -12.17 8.00
CA LYS A 69 4.20 -12.54 8.11
C LYS A 69 3.33 -11.51 7.38
N LEU A 70 2.77 -11.89 6.25
CA LEU A 70 2.00 -10.96 5.41
C LEU A 70 0.48 -11.09 5.67
N CYS A 71 -0.23 -9.97 5.72
CA CYS A 71 -1.68 -9.93 5.50
C CYS A 71 -2.01 -8.91 4.42
N PHE A 72 -2.99 -9.20 3.59
CA PHE A 72 -3.32 -8.38 2.42
C PHE A 72 -4.61 -7.62 2.66
N VAL A 73 -4.56 -6.30 2.48
CA VAL A 73 -5.72 -5.42 2.63
C VAL A 73 -6.17 -4.99 1.25
N PHE A 74 -7.44 -5.21 0.94
CA PHE A 74 -8.06 -4.84 -0.34
C PHE A 74 -8.98 -3.64 -0.13
N ASP A 75 -9.00 -2.74 -1.13
CA ASP A 75 -9.93 -1.62 -1.19
C ASP A 75 -11.37 -2.13 -1.13
N GLY A 76 -12.19 -1.43 -0.34
CA GLY A 76 -13.62 -1.59 -0.26
C GLY A 76 -14.36 -0.90 -1.39
N PHE A 77 -15.63 -1.27 -1.53
CA PHE A 77 -16.57 -0.36 -2.14
C PHE A 77 -16.84 0.72 -1.13
N PHE A 78 -16.46 1.97 -1.44
CA PHE A 78 -16.87 3.13 -0.66
C PHE A 78 -18.38 2.96 -0.40
N PRO A 79 -18.82 2.80 0.86
CA PRO A 79 -20.24 2.69 1.11
C PRO A 79 -20.86 3.98 0.60
N SER A 80 -22.15 3.96 0.30
CA SER A 80 -22.98 5.13 0.03
C SER A 80 -23.07 6.09 1.23
N VAL A 81 -21.97 6.28 1.99
CA VAL A 81 -21.79 7.32 2.99
C VAL A 81 -21.63 8.65 2.28
N GLY A 82 -22.75 9.32 2.08
CA GLY A 82 -22.85 10.75 1.80
C GLY A 82 -22.56 11.16 0.35
N VAL A 83 -23.52 11.87 -0.25
CA VAL A 83 -23.41 12.52 -1.57
C VAL A 83 -22.14 13.37 -1.69
N HIS A 84 -21.70 13.98 -0.58
CA HIS A 84 -20.45 14.73 -0.47
C HIS A 84 -19.22 13.87 -0.85
N TYR A 85 -19.06 12.68 -0.27
CA TYR A 85 -17.92 11.79 -0.47
C TYR A 85 -17.82 11.26 -1.91
N LYS A 86 -18.97 11.02 -2.54
CA LYS A 86 -19.06 10.54 -3.94
C LYS A 86 -18.44 11.55 -4.93
N ARG A 87 -18.50 12.85 -4.62
CA ARG A 87 -17.91 13.93 -5.43
C ARG A 87 -16.38 13.90 -5.40
N PHE A 88 -15.77 13.58 -4.25
CA PHE A 88 -14.32 13.45 -4.11
C PHE A 88 -13.78 12.17 -4.75
N TYR A 89 -14.47 11.04 -4.53
CA TYR A 89 -13.99 9.72 -4.93
C TYR A 89 -14.01 9.51 -6.46
N ARG A 90 -15.02 10.04 -7.17
CA ARG A 90 -15.14 9.90 -8.63
C ARG A 90 -14.02 10.59 -9.42
N SER A 91 -13.41 11.63 -8.86
CA SER A 91 -12.30 12.36 -9.49
C SER A 91 -10.94 11.70 -9.26
N ALA A 92 -10.79 10.88 -8.21
CA ALA A 92 -9.49 10.37 -7.73
C ALA A 92 -9.02 9.06 -8.39
N LYS A 93 -9.91 8.09 -8.66
CA LYS A 93 -9.51 6.71 -9.07
C LYS A 93 -10.06 6.15 -10.42
N PRO A 94 -10.28 6.94 -11.49
CA PRO A 94 -10.92 6.40 -12.72
C PRO A 94 -10.01 5.50 -13.58
N ARG A 95 -8.68 5.61 -13.51
CA ARG A 95 -7.77 4.83 -14.39
C ARG A 95 -7.39 3.46 -13.84
N ILE A 96 -7.12 3.36 -12.54
CA ILE A 96 -6.68 2.12 -11.88
C ILE A 96 -7.81 1.08 -11.83
N THR A 97 -9.05 1.54 -11.68
CA THR A 97 -10.27 0.71 -11.64
C THR A 97 -10.60 0.00 -12.95
N LYS A 98 -10.18 0.53 -14.11
CA LYS A 98 -10.37 -0.16 -15.40
C LYS A 98 -9.39 -1.32 -15.60
N THR A 99 -8.18 -1.22 -15.06
CA THR A 99 -7.13 -2.23 -15.21
C THR A 99 -7.29 -3.37 -14.20
N VAL A 100 -7.60 -3.05 -12.94
CA VAL A 100 -7.83 -4.04 -11.88
C VAL A 100 -9.31 -4.41 -11.87
N THR A 101 -9.65 -5.48 -12.60
CA THR A 101 -11.04 -5.97 -12.74
C THR A 101 -11.48 -6.78 -11.52
N LYS A 102 -12.78 -7.06 -11.41
CA LYS A 102 -13.31 -7.99 -10.38
C LYS A 102 -12.63 -9.36 -10.45
N TYR A 103 -12.41 -9.88 -11.65
CA TYR A 103 -11.67 -11.13 -11.86
C TYR A 103 -10.26 -11.07 -11.25
N VAL A 104 -9.52 -9.99 -11.50
CA VAL A 104 -8.17 -9.79 -10.92
C VAL A 104 -8.22 -9.82 -9.39
N VAL A 105 -9.15 -9.08 -8.79
CA VAL A 105 -9.31 -9.03 -7.32
C VAL A 105 -9.67 -10.40 -6.75
N ASP A 106 -10.66 -11.07 -7.31
CA ASP A 106 -11.19 -12.33 -6.77
C ASP A 106 -10.19 -13.49 -6.92
N SER A 107 -9.51 -13.58 -8.07
CA SER A 107 -8.45 -14.57 -8.30
C SER A 107 -7.23 -14.32 -7.40
N SER A 108 -6.85 -13.07 -7.15
CA SER A 108 -5.80 -12.72 -6.17
C SER A 108 -6.19 -13.12 -4.74
N LYS A 109 -7.42 -12.81 -4.31
CA LYS A 109 -7.91 -13.23 -2.98
C LYS A 109 -7.92 -14.75 -2.83
N ARG A 110 -8.29 -15.48 -3.89
CA ARG A 110 -8.24 -16.95 -3.91
C ARG A 110 -6.80 -17.43 -3.71
N LEU A 111 -5.85 -16.96 -4.51
CA LEU A 111 -4.44 -17.34 -4.39
C LEU A 111 -3.88 -17.08 -2.98
N LEU A 112 -4.13 -15.89 -2.42
CA LEU A 112 -3.64 -15.54 -1.08
C LEU A 112 -4.20 -16.45 0.02
N ARG A 113 -5.47 -16.83 -0.07
CA ARG A 113 -6.08 -17.79 0.87
C ARG A 113 -5.50 -19.20 0.70
N LEU A 114 -5.17 -19.61 -0.53
CA LEU A 114 -4.50 -20.87 -0.79
C LEU A 114 -3.06 -20.89 -0.21
N LEU A 115 -2.37 -19.75 -0.23
CA LEU A 115 -1.11 -19.54 0.48
C LEU A 115 -1.25 -19.48 2.02
N GLY A 116 -2.46 -19.58 2.56
CA GLY A 116 -2.71 -19.52 4.00
C GLY A 116 -2.64 -18.11 4.58
N LEU A 117 -2.73 -17.06 3.75
CA LEU A 117 -2.53 -15.68 4.19
C LEU A 117 -3.86 -15.00 4.54
N PRO A 118 -3.91 -14.17 5.60
CA PRO A 118 -5.09 -13.37 5.92
C PRO A 118 -5.37 -12.35 4.82
N VAL A 119 -6.64 -12.25 4.45
CA VAL A 119 -7.17 -11.25 3.52
C VAL A 119 -8.19 -10.40 4.24
N VAL A 120 -7.96 -9.10 4.30
CA VAL A 120 -8.85 -8.11 4.92
C VAL A 120 -9.51 -7.28 3.84
N GLN A 121 -10.83 -7.13 3.93
CA GLN A 121 -11.61 -6.24 3.09
C GLN A 121 -11.79 -4.92 3.84
N ALA A 122 -11.16 -3.85 3.37
CA ALA A 122 -11.44 -2.52 3.91
C ALA A 122 -12.88 -2.10 3.55
N PRO A 123 -13.54 -1.26 4.37
CA PRO A 123 -14.80 -0.64 3.98
C PRO A 123 -14.58 0.49 2.97
N SER A 124 -13.40 1.11 2.97
CA SER A 124 -13.01 2.20 2.07
C SER A 124 -11.59 1.93 1.57
N GLU A 125 -10.61 2.76 1.93
CA GLU A 125 -9.22 2.64 1.48
C GLU A 125 -8.44 1.52 2.19
N ALA A 126 -7.70 0.72 1.43
CA ALA A 126 -6.83 -0.33 1.96
C ALA A 126 -5.71 0.25 2.84
N GLU A 127 -5.06 1.34 2.41
CA GLU A 127 -4.01 2.00 3.21
C GLU A 127 -4.53 2.54 4.54
N ALA A 128 -5.76 3.07 4.56
CA ALA A 128 -6.38 3.54 5.79
C ALA A 128 -6.68 2.38 6.75
N GLN A 129 -7.23 1.27 6.23
CA GLN A 129 -7.47 0.08 7.02
C GLN A 129 -6.16 -0.54 7.54
N ALA A 130 -5.12 -0.60 6.70
CA ALA A 130 -3.80 -1.08 7.07
C ALA A 130 -3.15 -0.18 8.14
N ALA A 131 -3.27 1.14 8.00
CA ALA A 131 -2.80 2.13 8.97
C ALA A 131 -3.53 2.00 10.32
N PHE A 132 -4.84 1.76 10.29
CA PHE A 132 -5.63 1.46 11.49
C PHE A 132 -5.12 0.21 12.22
N MET A 133 -4.94 -0.90 11.49
CA MET A 133 -4.38 -2.15 12.04
C MET A 133 -2.98 -1.94 12.63
N CYS A 134 -2.11 -1.19 11.93
CA CYS A 134 -0.76 -0.87 12.39
C CYS A 134 -0.78 0.02 13.65
N SER A 135 -1.66 1.01 13.68
CA SER A 135 -1.84 1.90 14.84
C SER A 135 -2.27 1.15 16.08
N LYS A 136 -3.21 0.21 15.92
CA LYS A 136 -3.70 -0.65 17.00
C LYS A 136 -2.63 -1.63 17.52
N GLY A 137 -1.69 -2.02 16.66
CA GLY A 137 -0.62 -2.97 16.97
C GLY A 137 -0.87 -4.39 16.47
N ASP A 138 -1.97 -4.61 15.74
CA ASP A 138 -2.33 -5.91 15.17
C ASP A 138 -1.37 -6.33 14.04
N VAL A 139 -0.70 -5.35 13.42
CA VAL A 139 0.44 -5.54 12.49
C VAL A 139 1.58 -4.59 12.87
N TRP A 140 2.82 -4.97 12.53
CA TRP A 140 4.01 -4.20 12.88
C TRP A 140 4.19 -2.94 12.01
N ALA A 141 3.93 -3.06 10.70
CA ALA A 141 3.99 -1.96 9.74
C ALA A 141 3.02 -2.16 8.56
N VAL A 142 2.74 -1.06 7.87
CA VAL A 142 2.10 -1.08 6.54
C VAL A 142 3.18 -1.26 5.48
N ALA A 143 2.88 -2.04 4.45
CA ALA A 143 3.69 -2.20 3.25
C ALA A 143 2.95 -1.57 2.07
N SER A 144 3.44 -0.43 1.61
CA SER A 144 2.86 0.34 0.50
C SER A 144 3.95 1.14 -0.20
N LYS A 145 3.69 1.61 -1.43
CA LYS A 145 4.57 2.52 -2.18
C LYS A 145 4.25 3.99 -1.92
N ASP A 146 3.01 4.30 -1.54
CA ASP A 146 2.59 5.66 -1.24
C ASP A 146 2.83 5.95 0.25
N LEU A 147 2.68 7.22 0.64
CA LEU A 147 2.90 7.66 2.03
C LEU A 147 1.57 7.85 2.77
N ASP A 148 0.43 7.53 2.16
CA ASP A 148 -0.87 7.86 2.71
C ASP A 148 -1.15 7.06 3.98
N ALA A 149 -0.57 5.86 4.09
CA ALA A 149 -0.53 5.12 5.35
C ALA A 149 0.00 5.97 6.54
N ILE A 150 1.02 6.81 6.34
CA ILE A 150 1.53 7.72 7.39
C ILE A 150 0.53 8.85 7.68
N MET A 151 -0.13 9.40 6.65
CA MET A 151 -1.21 10.38 6.83
C MET A 151 -2.38 9.79 7.64
N PHE A 152 -2.75 8.53 7.36
CA PHE A 152 -3.71 7.74 8.14
C PHE A 152 -3.14 7.20 9.46
N CYS A 153 -1.92 7.60 9.83
CA CYS A 153 -1.27 7.37 11.13
C CYS A 153 -0.74 5.97 11.41
N ALA A 154 -0.40 5.21 10.37
CA ALA A 154 0.44 4.04 10.54
C ALA A 154 1.66 4.40 11.39
N LYS A 155 1.91 3.63 12.46
CA LYS A 155 3.12 3.78 13.28
C LYS A 155 4.38 3.60 12.44
N ARG A 156 4.30 2.70 11.45
CA ARG A 156 5.40 2.31 10.56
C ARG A 156 4.89 2.06 9.16
N LEU A 157 5.67 2.50 8.18
CA LEU A 157 5.49 2.20 6.76
C LEU A 157 6.81 1.67 6.21
N VAL A 158 6.76 0.50 5.58
CA VAL A 158 7.88 -0.09 4.85
C VAL A 158 7.62 0.06 3.37
N GLN A 159 8.61 0.60 2.67
CA GLN A 159 8.62 0.75 1.22
C GLN A 159 9.71 -0.12 0.61
N ASN A 160 9.60 -0.37 -0.70
CA ASN A 160 10.58 -1.12 -1.49
C ASN A 160 10.85 -2.56 -0.98
N LEU A 161 9.78 -3.32 -0.74
CA LEU A 161 9.87 -4.77 -0.48
C LEU A 161 10.19 -5.61 -1.72
N THR A 162 10.38 -4.98 -2.89
CA THR A 162 10.96 -5.65 -4.05
C THR A 162 12.44 -5.88 -3.81
N PHE A 163 12.85 -7.14 -3.82
CA PHE A 163 14.22 -7.53 -3.53
C PHE A 163 15.26 -6.80 -4.38
N SER A 164 16.29 -6.38 -3.67
CA SER A 164 17.36 -5.51 -4.10
C SER A 164 17.98 -5.94 -5.43
N LYS A 165 17.91 -5.06 -6.43
CA LYS A 165 18.91 -5.07 -7.50
C LYS A 165 20.10 -4.24 -7.00
N LYS A 166 21.29 -4.82 -7.01
CA LYS A 166 22.52 -4.00 -7.07
C LYS A 166 22.48 -3.29 -8.42
N ARG A 167 22.20 -1.98 -8.42
CA ARG A 167 22.30 -1.21 -9.66
C ARG A 167 23.69 -0.62 -9.75
N LYS A 168 24.44 -1.00 -10.78
CA LYS A 168 25.72 -0.36 -11.11
C LYS A 168 25.39 1.05 -11.60
N LEU A 169 25.96 2.06 -10.94
CA LEU A 169 25.89 3.44 -11.38
C LEU A 169 26.74 3.61 -12.65
N PRO A 170 26.41 4.57 -13.52
CA PRO A 170 27.28 4.96 -14.63
C PRO A 170 28.70 5.33 -14.17
N SER A 171 28.85 5.79 -12.92
CA SER A 171 30.13 6.12 -12.26
C SER A 171 30.89 4.91 -11.70
N GLY A 172 30.42 3.68 -11.89
CA GLY A 172 31.11 2.45 -11.48
C GLY A 172 30.78 1.94 -10.06
N GLY A 173 30.12 2.72 -9.21
CA GLY A 173 29.66 2.29 -7.89
C GLY A 173 28.40 1.42 -7.91
N PHE A 174 28.05 0.78 -6.80
CA PHE A 174 26.80 0.04 -6.64
C PHE A 174 25.87 0.74 -5.64
N VAL A 175 24.60 0.91 -6.00
CA VAL A 175 23.55 1.36 -5.05
C VAL A 175 22.74 0.16 -4.60
N TRP A 176 22.60 0.02 -3.28
CA TRP A 176 21.73 -0.96 -2.66
C TRP A 176 20.28 -0.45 -2.67
N TYR A 177 19.39 -1.16 -3.36
CA TYR A 177 17.96 -0.87 -3.32
C TYR A 177 17.26 -1.80 -2.32
N GLY A 178 17.43 -1.53 -1.03
CA GLY A 178 16.80 -2.28 0.06
C GLY A 178 15.43 -1.75 0.46
N PRO A 179 14.70 -2.48 1.33
CA PRO A 179 13.54 -1.90 1.99
C PRO A 179 13.97 -0.69 2.83
N TYR A 180 13.08 0.28 2.95
CA TYR A 180 13.30 1.43 3.84
C TYR A 180 12.05 1.70 4.67
N LEU A 181 12.30 2.17 5.88
CA LEU A 181 11.32 2.32 6.95
C LEU A 181 11.08 3.79 7.26
N TYR A 182 9.81 4.16 7.27
CA TYR A 182 9.31 5.38 7.87
C TYR A 182 8.68 5.06 9.21
N GLU A 183 8.99 5.86 10.22
CA GLU A 183 8.41 5.74 11.55
C GLU A 183 7.73 7.05 11.92
N TRP A 184 6.43 7.00 12.22
CA TRP A 184 5.66 8.20 12.56
C TRP A 184 6.27 8.96 13.73
N LYS A 185 6.80 8.25 14.74
CA LYS A 185 7.49 8.88 15.89
C LYS A 185 8.67 9.76 15.47
N VAL A 186 9.46 9.31 14.49
CA VAL A 186 10.63 10.02 13.97
C VAL A 186 10.20 11.19 13.10
N ILE A 187 9.23 10.98 12.20
CA ILE A 187 8.67 12.01 11.34
C ILE A 187 8.07 13.14 12.17
N ARG A 188 7.22 12.81 13.15
CA ARG A 188 6.57 13.75 14.06
C ARG A 188 7.60 14.63 14.79
N LYS A 189 8.67 14.01 15.30
CA LYS A 189 9.76 14.71 16.01
C LYS A 189 10.56 15.62 15.05
N SER A 190 10.93 15.11 13.88
CA SER A 190 11.73 15.86 12.89
C SER A 190 10.97 17.06 12.34
N LEU A 191 9.68 16.90 12.03
CA LEU A 191 8.86 17.98 11.51
C LEU A 191 8.34 18.93 12.60
N GLY A 192 8.32 18.51 13.87
CA GLY A 192 7.73 19.30 14.96
C GLY A 192 6.22 19.52 14.80
N LEU A 193 5.52 18.56 14.19
CA LEU A 193 4.09 18.61 13.93
C LEU A 193 3.35 17.53 14.70
N ASP A 194 2.11 17.78 15.10
CA ASP A 194 1.18 16.71 15.48
C ASP A 194 0.49 16.10 14.25
N LYS A 195 -0.35 15.10 14.46
CA LYS A 195 -1.12 14.42 13.40
C LYS A 195 -1.97 15.39 12.58
N LYS A 196 -2.70 16.29 13.24
CA LYS A 196 -3.64 17.20 12.59
C LYS A 196 -2.90 18.18 11.69
N LYS A 197 -1.79 18.74 12.18
CA LYS A 197 -0.90 19.59 11.40
C LYS A 197 -0.28 18.84 10.23
N PHE A 198 0.13 17.59 10.42
CA PHE A 198 0.66 16.78 9.30
C PHE A 198 -0.38 16.55 8.20
N ILE A 199 -1.62 16.21 8.57
CA ILE A 199 -2.74 16.10 7.60
C ILE A 199 -2.94 17.43 6.86
N ALA A 200 -2.88 18.57 7.56
CA ALA A 200 -2.99 19.87 6.91
C ALA A 200 -1.88 20.12 5.88
N VAL A 201 -0.63 19.72 6.19
CA VAL A 201 0.49 19.79 5.23
C VAL A 201 0.20 18.92 4.00
N CYS A 202 -0.28 17.69 4.21
CA CYS A 202 -0.67 16.78 3.13
C CYS A 202 -1.74 17.39 2.23
N ILE A 203 -2.83 17.91 2.81
CA ILE A 203 -3.93 18.52 2.06
C ILE A 203 -3.46 19.75 1.28
N LEU A 204 -2.70 20.66 1.91
CA LEU A 204 -2.19 21.85 1.22
C LEU A 204 -1.28 21.48 0.04
N SER A 205 -0.42 20.48 0.22
CA SER A 205 0.49 19.99 -0.82
C SER A 205 -0.19 19.11 -1.89
N GLY A 206 -1.39 18.60 -1.61
CA GLY A 206 -2.14 17.71 -2.47
C GLY A 206 -2.08 16.24 -2.05
N THR A 207 -3.24 15.61 -2.08
CA THR A 207 -3.47 14.17 -1.84
C THR A 207 -4.24 13.58 -3.02
N ASP A 208 -4.47 12.26 -3.03
CA ASP A 208 -5.37 11.66 -4.02
C ASP A 208 -6.82 12.21 -3.92
N PHE A 209 -7.23 12.78 -2.77
CA PHE A 209 -8.56 13.40 -2.56
C PHE A 209 -8.65 14.85 -3.05
N ASN A 210 -7.53 15.53 -3.25
CA ASN A 210 -7.45 16.87 -3.83
C ASN A 210 -6.22 16.99 -4.73
N PRO A 211 -6.27 16.34 -5.92
CA PRO A 211 -5.10 16.24 -6.79
C PRO A 211 -4.49 17.62 -7.09
N ASN A 212 -3.17 17.66 -7.17
CA ASN A 212 -2.35 18.87 -7.34
C ASN A 212 -2.29 19.83 -6.15
N GLY A 213 -3.13 19.66 -5.12
CA GLY A 213 -3.12 20.51 -3.93
C GLY A 213 -3.47 21.96 -4.24
N VAL A 214 -3.02 22.87 -3.39
CA VAL A 214 -3.23 24.31 -3.59
C VAL A 214 -2.14 24.87 -4.53
N PRO A 215 -2.50 25.54 -5.64
CA PRO A 215 -1.53 26.11 -6.59
C PRO A 215 -0.45 26.94 -5.90
N GLY A 216 0.81 26.67 -6.23
CA GLY A 216 1.96 27.37 -5.65
C GLY A 216 2.29 27.01 -4.20
N ILE A 217 1.62 26.01 -3.61
CA ILE A 217 1.88 25.51 -2.25
C ILE A 217 2.42 24.08 -2.31
N GLY A 218 3.74 23.96 -2.50
CA GLY A 218 4.43 22.67 -2.39
C GLY A 218 4.67 22.23 -0.93
N PRO A 219 5.18 21.01 -0.72
CA PRO A 219 5.44 20.42 0.60
C PRO A 219 6.15 21.33 1.61
N ARG A 220 7.23 22.00 1.19
CA ARG A 220 8.03 22.89 2.04
C ARG A 220 7.24 24.13 2.47
N LYS A 221 6.49 24.73 1.54
CA LYS A 221 5.68 25.93 1.80
C LYS A 221 4.47 25.59 2.66
N ALA A 222 3.82 24.44 2.42
CA ALA A 222 2.77 23.91 3.27
C ALA A 222 3.26 23.71 4.72
N LEU A 223 4.43 23.07 4.90
CA LEU A 223 5.05 22.88 6.21
C LEU A 223 5.31 24.21 6.91
N MET A 224 5.86 25.20 6.21
CA MET A 224 6.13 26.53 6.75
C MET A 224 4.85 27.23 7.23
N LEU A 225 3.80 27.23 6.40
CA LEU A 225 2.51 27.82 6.76
C LEU A 225 1.88 27.13 7.97
N VAL A 226 1.88 25.80 8.01
CA VAL A 226 1.28 25.03 9.10
C VAL A 226 2.09 25.15 10.39
N LYS A 227 3.41 25.25 10.33
CA LYS A 227 4.23 25.56 11.51
C LYS A 227 3.87 26.92 12.12
N ARG A 228 3.63 27.92 11.27
CA ARG A 228 3.34 29.29 11.69
C ARG A 228 1.91 29.48 12.18
N TYR A 229 0.93 28.91 11.48
CA TYR A 229 -0.49 29.20 11.69
C TYR A 229 -1.32 27.98 12.14
N GLY A 230 -0.70 26.80 12.28
CA GLY A 230 -1.43 25.56 12.54
C GLY A 230 -2.44 25.28 11.43
N LEU A 231 -3.68 24.94 11.80
CA LEU A 231 -4.79 24.79 10.85
C LEU A 231 -5.26 26.14 10.28
N GLY A 232 -4.91 27.27 10.88
CA GLY A 232 -5.17 28.60 10.33
C GLY A 232 -4.46 28.85 8.99
N ALA A 233 -3.48 28.02 8.62
CA ALA A 233 -2.80 28.06 7.34
C ALA A 233 -3.75 28.06 6.12
N PHE A 234 -4.91 27.40 6.23
CA PHE A 234 -5.90 27.38 5.15
C PHE A 234 -6.53 28.75 4.85
N SER A 235 -6.56 29.67 5.82
CA SER A 235 -7.03 31.05 5.61
C SER A 235 -6.02 31.94 4.88
N HIS A 236 -4.77 31.48 4.75
CA HIS A 236 -3.68 32.21 4.09
C HIS A 236 -3.41 31.75 2.66
N VAL A 237 -4.29 30.93 2.10
CA VAL A 237 -4.15 30.41 0.73
C VAL A 237 -5.44 30.58 -0.04
N LYS A 238 -5.33 30.78 -1.36
CA LYS A 238 -6.48 30.76 -2.26
C LYS A 238 -6.87 29.31 -2.51
N TRP A 239 -7.90 28.85 -1.80
CA TRP A 239 -8.40 27.49 -1.95
C TRP A 239 -9.05 27.29 -3.33
N PRO A 240 -8.57 26.35 -4.16
CA PRO A 240 -8.99 26.25 -5.56
C PRO A 240 -10.16 25.28 -5.80
N PHE A 241 -10.59 24.55 -4.76
CA PHE A 241 -11.57 23.47 -4.91
C PHE A 241 -12.99 23.95 -4.53
N ALA A 242 -14.00 23.38 -5.18
CA ALA A 242 -15.41 23.74 -4.95
C ALA A 242 -15.98 23.28 -3.59
N PHE A 243 -15.25 22.46 -2.84
CA PHE A 243 -15.62 21.99 -1.50
C PHE A 243 -14.80 22.70 -0.44
N HIS A 244 -15.25 22.74 0.81
CA HIS A 244 -14.50 23.37 1.89
C HIS A 244 -13.37 22.46 2.40
N TRP A 245 -12.19 23.01 2.72
CA TRP A 245 -11.05 22.21 3.18
C TRP A 245 -11.34 21.43 4.47
N LYS A 246 -12.22 21.95 5.34
CA LYS A 246 -12.65 21.28 6.58
C LYS A 246 -13.36 19.95 6.29
N ASP A 247 -14.14 19.87 5.22
CA ASP A 247 -14.84 18.64 4.84
C ASP A 247 -13.84 17.56 4.44
N LEU A 248 -12.83 17.94 3.66
CA LEU A 248 -11.74 17.04 3.27
C LEU A 248 -10.89 16.63 4.48
N PHE A 249 -10.58 17.56 5.37
CA PHE A 249 -9.85 17.27 6.60
C PHE A 249 -10.62 16.25 7.45
N TYR A 250 -11.93 16.46 7.63
CA TYR A 250 -12.81 15.56 8.37
C TYR A 250 -12.87 14.18 7.72
N LEU A 251 -12.97 14.09 6.39
CA LEU A 251 -12.92 12.84 5.64
C LEU A 251 -11.61 12.08 5.93
N ILE A 252 -10.45 12.71 5.79
CA ILE A 252 -9.16 12.03 6.00
C ILE A 252 -9.01 11.59 7.46
N GLU A 253 -9.43 12.43 8.41
CA GLU A 253 -9.35 12.11 9.84
C GLU A 253 -10.27 10.96 10.25
N ASN A 254 -11.43 10.83 9.60
CA ASN A 254 -12.49 9.87 9.94
C ASN A 254 -12.78 8.89 8.80
N ILE A 255 -11.77 8.59 7.99
CA ILE A 255 -11.95 7.69 6.85
C ILE A 255 -12.46 6.32 7.33
N PRO A 256 -13.49 5.73 6.69
CA PRO A 256 -14.09 4.49 7.18
C PRO A 256 -13.06 3.36 7.28
N VAL A 257 -13.02 2.71 8.44
CA VAL A 257 -12.24 1.50 8.73
C VAL A 257 -13.11 0.52 9.53
N THR A 258 -12.81 -0.78 9.46
CA THR A 258 -13.52 -1.83 10.18
C THR A 258 -12.68 -2.41 11.31
N LYS A 259 -13.34 -2.73 12.43
CA LYS A 259 -12.79 -3.57 13.50
C LYS A 259 -13.09 -5.06 13.28
N ASN A 260 -14.00 -5.38 12.34
CA ASN A 260 -14.38 -6.73 12.01
C ASN A 260 -13.41 -7.33 10.99
N TYR A 261 -12.27 -7.81 11.47
CA TYR A 261 -11.31 -8.59 10.70
C TYR A 261 -10.64 -9.63 11.59
N ARG A 262 -10.07 -10.66 10.98
CA ARG A 262 -9.30 -11.70 11.68
C ARG A 262 -7.99 -11.96 10.96
N LEU A 263 -6.90 -11.86 11.71
CA LEU A 263 -5.56 -12.20 11.23
C LEU A 263 -5.22 -13.62 11.68
N LYS A 264 -5.39 -14.58 10.76
CA LYS A 264 -5.01 -15.98 10.99
C LYS A 264 -4.18 -16.48 9.81
N TRP A 265 -2.91 -16.77 10.08
CA TRP A 265 -2.03 -17.46 9.15
C TRP A 265 -2.31 -18.96 9.23
N GLY A 266 -2.55 -19.58 8.08
CA GLY A 266 -2.82 -21.00 7.92
C GLY A 266 -1.70 -21.70 7.16
N LYS A 267 -1.88 -23.01 6.96
CA LYS A 267 -0.97 -23.82 6.14
C LYS A 267 -1.14 -23.50 4.65
N VAL A 268 -0.04 -23.55 3.91
CA VAL A 268 -0.03 -23.47 2.44
C VAL A 268 -0.73 -24.70 1.87
N LYS A 269 -1.68 -24.50 0.95
CA LYS A 269 -2.45 -25.57 0.31
C LYS A 269 -1.82 -26.01 -1.01
N ARG A 270 -0.67 -26.69 -0.95
CA ARG A 270 0.17 -27.06 -2.12
C ARG A 270 -0.63 -27.55 -3.33
N ASN A 271 -1.34 -28.67 -3.21
CA ASN A 271 -2.07 -29.27 -4.34
C ASN A 271 -3.15 -28.34 -4.92
N ALA A 272 -3.80 -27.54 -4.08
CA ALA A 272 -4.80 -26.59 -4.54
C ALA A 272 -4.18 -25.37 -5.25
N ILE A 273 -2.94 -25.00 -4.91
CA ILE A 273 -2.17 -23.97 -5.62
C ILE A 273 -1.74 -24.47 -6.99
N ILE A 274 -1.21 -25.70 -7.07
CA ILE A 274 -0.81 -26.33 -8.35
C ILE A 274 -2.01 -26.37 -9.29
N ARG A 275 -3.14 -26.94 -8.84
CA ARG A 275 -4.37 -26.94 -9.63
C ARG A 275 -4.82 -25.54 -10.07
N PHE A 276 -4.75 -24.57 -9.16
CA PHE A 276 -5.21 -23.22 -9.47
C PHE A 276 -4.29 -22.48 -10.44
N LEU A 277 -2.97 -22.60 -10.31
CA LEU A 277 -2.04 -21.88 -11.17
C LEU A 277 -1.76 -22.65 -12.46
N CYS A 278 -1.50 -23.95 -12.40
CA CYS A 278 -1.09 -24.78 -13.52
C CYS A 278 -2.31 -25.22 -14.34
N ASP A 279 -3.24 -25.99 -13.75
CA ASP A 279 -4.38 -26.54 -14.50
C ASP A 279 -5.36 -25.45 -14.94
N GLU A 280 -5.67 -24.50 -14.04
CA GLU A 280 -6.67 -23.46 -14.33
C GLU A 280 -6.09 -22.24 -15.05
N HIS A 281 -4.78 -21.95 -14.95
CA HIS A 281 -4.18 -20.70 -15.45
C HIS A 281 -2.90 -20.89 -16.27
N ASP A 282 -2.58 -22.14 -16.65
CA ASP A 282 -1.48 -22.50 -17.57
C ASP A 282 -0.09 -22.01 -17.10
N PHE A 283 0.14 -21.97 -15.79
CA PHE A 283 1.49 -21.73 -15.25
C PHE A 283 2.37 -22.95 -15.41
N ASP A 284 3.67 -22.71 -15.59
CA ASP A 284 4.71 -23.74 -15.57
C ASP A 284 4.74 -24.46 -14.21
N GLU A 285 4.46 -25.76 -14.24
CA GLU A 285 4.28 -26.59 -13.04
C GLU A 285 5.59 -26.74 -12.28
N GLU A 286 6.69 -27.07 -12.96
CA GLU A 286 8.02 -27.23 -12.36
C GLU A 286 8.43 -25.98 -11.56
N ARG A 287 8.21 -24.79 -12.14
CA ARG A 287 8.53 -23.52 -11.47
C ARG A 287 7.63 -23.23 -10.27
N VAL A 288 6.35 -23.59 -10.34
CA VAL A 288 5.42 -23.45 -9.21
C VAL A 288 5.81 -24.41 -8.09
N GLU A 289 6.05 -25.68 -8.41
CA GLU A 289 6.47 -26.71 -7.47
C GLU A 289 7.77 -26.35 -6.74
N SER A 290 8.82 -25.99 -7.48
CA SER A 290 10.11 -25.59 -6.91
C SER A 290 9.98 -24.42 -5.93
N THR A 291 8.98 -23.55 -6.13
CA THR A 291 8.70 -22.42 -5.22
C THR A 291 7.98 -22.88 -3.95
N LEU A 292 7.05 -23.83 -4.09
CA LEU A 292 6.30 -24.40 -2.96
C LEU A 292 7.19 -25.27 -2.06
N GLU A 293 8.10 -26.06 -2.63
CA GLU A 293 9.08 -26.85 -1.88
C GLU A 293 9.96 -25.98 -0.97
N LYS A 294 10.43 -24.84 -1.49
CA LYS A 294 11.21 -23.89 -0.70
C LYS A 294 10.41 -23.36 0.50
N LEU A 295 9.10 -23.14 0.33
CA LEU A 295 8.25 -22.65 1.42
C LEU A 295 8.00 -23.70 2.50
N GLU A 296 7.87 -24.96 2.13
CA GLU A 296 7.67 -26.06 3.08
C GLU A 296 8.85 -26.15 4.05
N ASN A 297 10.07 -25.96 3.56
CA ASN A 297 11.29 -25.98 4.37
C ASN A 297 11.42 -24.80 5.37
N VAL A 298 10.59 -23.76 5.25
CA VAL A 298 10.63 -22.56 6.12
C VAL A 298 9.40 -22.46 7.03
N CYS A 299 8.29 -23.13 6.69
CA CYS A 299 7.03 -23.05 7.41
C CYS A 299 6.80 -24.21 8.41
N VAL A 300 7.82 -25.04 8.68
CA VAL A 300 7.82 -26.05 9.76
C VAL A 300 8.05 -25.39 11.12
#